data_AF-A0AAU1ZRT5-F1
#
_entry.id   AF-A0AAU1ZRT5-F1
#
_cell.length_a   1.000
_cell.length_b   1.000
_cell.length_c   1.000
_cell.angle_alpha   90.00
_cell.angle_beta   90.00
_cell.angle_gamma   90.00
#
_symmetry.space_group_name_H-M   'P 1'
#
loop_
_entity.id
_entity.type
_entity.pdbx_description
1 polymer ?
#
loop_
_entity_poly.entity_id
_entity_poly.type
_entity_poly.pdbx_seq_one_letter_code
_entity_poly.pdbx_strand_id
1 'polypeptide(L)'
;MDLTVRHPRTGELLSTVKFMVQTLAAAGELQRDLQRELTYDGLRAAEAKGRKGGRRPAVPAGKTDTVRTAYLEGRSLAALAREHGVSRRAIRTAVADLMPEHTSGSPEDAPAPELPVTLDMPGKVADFLRALSKLETAERAALDHGVTVQRGQGYTLRVSAIPSVHRGLLARCQPLDGTQGAPIVPAQRKARREHENRVNALTGDTQ
;
A
#
# COMPACT_ATOMS: atom_id res chain seq x y z
N MET A 1 45.19 -21.39 -17.89
CA MET A 1 45.44 -21.83 -16.50
C MET A 1 44.26 -22.65 -16.05
N ASP A 2 44.50 -23.86 -15.57
CA ASP A 2 43.42 -24.75 -15.12
C ASP A 2 43.08 -24.49 -13.65
N LEU A 3 41.93 -23.85 -13.41
CA LEU A 3 41.43 -23.51 -12.06
C LEU A 3 40.54 -24.61 -11.48
N THR A 4 40.51 -25.79 -12.11
CA THR A 4 39.64 -26.90 -11.70
C THR A 4 40.37 -28.00 -10.92
N VAL A 5 41.69 -27.85 -10.73
CA VAL A 5 42.52 -28.86 -10.07
C VAL A 5 42.10 -29.03 -8.60
N ARG A 6 41.68 -30.25 -8.26
CA ARG A 6 41.19 -30.66 -6.94
C ARG A 6 42.19 -31.59 -6.25
N HIS A 7 42.23 -31.52 -4.92
CA HIS A 7 43.06 -32.39 -4.11
C HIS A 7 42.55 -33.84 -4.19
N PRO A 8 43.43 -34.82 -4.51
CA PRO A 8 43.00 -36.17 -4.91
C PRO A 8 42.32 -36.98 -3.78
N ARG A 9 42.54 -36.63 -2.51
CA ARG A 9 41.89 -37.29 -1.36
C ARG A 9 40.61 -36.61 -0.87
N THR A 10 40.53 -35.28 -0.94
CA THR A 10 39.42 -34.51 -0.35
C THR A 10 38.43 -33.99 -1.38
N GLY A 11 38.78 -33.99 -2.68
CA GLY A 11 37.93 -33.48 -3.76
C GLY A 11 37.76 -31.95 -3.74
N GLU A 12 38.36 -31.25 -2.79
CA GLU A 12 38.34 -29.79 -2.68
C GLU A 12 39.35 -29.14 -3.63
N LEU A 13 39.11 -27.90 -4.04
CA LEU A 13 40.11 -27.11 -4.77
C LEU A 13 41.42 -27.02 -3.95
N LEU A 14 42.56 -27.13 -4.64
CA LEU A 14 43.87 -26.86 -4.04
C LEU A 14 43.85 -25.49 -3.34
N SER A 15 44.48 -25.40 -2.17
CA SER A 15 44.56 -24.17 -1.37
C SER A 15 45.11 -22.98 -2.17
N THR A 16 46.09 -23.22 -3.04
CA THR A 16 46.63 -22.22 -3.98
C THR A 16 45.57 -21.74 -4.98
N VAL A 17 44.74 -22.64 -5.53
CA VAL A 17 43.66 -22.28 -6.45
C VAL A 17 42.58 -21.47 -5.72
N LYS A 18 42.21 -21.87 -4.49
CA LYS A 18 41.28 -21.11 -3.64
C LYS A 18 41.80 -19.69 -3.37
N PHE A 19 43.08 -19.57 -2.98
CA PHE A 19 43.73 -18.27 -2.74
C PHE A 19 43.71 -17.38 -3.99
N MET A 20 44.14 -17.90 -5.14
CA MET A 20 44.17 -17.15 -6.39
C MET A 20 42.78 -16.66 -6.81
N VAL A 21 41.75 -17.51 -6.70
CA VAL A 21 40.37 -17.12 -7.02
C VAL A 21 39.90 -16.00 -6.08
N GLN A 22 40.20 -16.09 -4.78
CA GLN A 22 39.85 -15.05 -3.81
C GLN A 22 40.56 -13.72 -4.09
N THR A 23 41.86 -13.75 -4.40
CA THR A 23 42.61 -12.54 -4.76
C THR A 23 42.08 -11.90 -6.05
N LEU A 24 41.75 -12.71 -7.07
CA LEU A 24 41.16 -12.20 -8.31
C LEU A 24 39.77 -11.60 -8.08
N ALA A 25 38.95 -12.21 -7.22
CA ALA A 25 37.66 -11.67 -6.84
C ALA A 25 37.81 -10.31 -6.13
N ALA A 26 38.71 -10.23 -5.15
CA ALA A 26 39.00 -8.99 -4.42
C ALA A 26 39.54 -7.88 -5.34
N ALA A 27 40.43 -8.22 -6.29
CA ALA A 27 40.92 -7.26 -7.29
C ALA A 27 39.78 -6.77 -8.20
N GLY A 28 38.86 -7.67 -8.60
CA GLY A 28 37.68 -7.31 -9.39
C GLY A 28 36.66 -6.44 -8.64
N GLU A 29 36.55 -6.60 -7.31
CA GLU A 29 35.77 -5.70 -6.45
C GLU A 29 36.40 -4.31 -6.38
N LEU A 30 37.71 -4.24 -6.09
CA LEU A 30 38.46 -2.98 -6.07
C LEU A 30 38.31 -2.21 -7.38
N GLN A 31 38.45 -2.88 -8.53
CA GLN A 31 38.30 -2.24 -9.83
C GLN A 31 36.89 -1.70 -10.06
N ARG A 32 35.85 -2.45 -9.66
CA ARG A 32 34.45 -2.00 -9.78
C ARG A 32 34.18 -0.78 -8.91
N ASP A 33 34.71 -0.76 -7.70
CA ASP A 33 34.53 0.35 -6.78
C ASP A 33 35.24 1.61 -7.27
N LEU A 34 36.48 1.48 -7.77
CA LEU A 34 37.19 2.60 -8.37
C LEU A 34 36.45 3.17 -9.59
N GLN A 35 35.91 2.31 -10.47
CA GLN A 35 35.11 2.78 -11.62
C GLN A 35 33.82 3.50 -11.19
N ARG A 36 33.18 3.04 -10.11
CA ARG A 36 32.01 3.69 -9.53
C ARG A 36 32.36 5.06 -8.96
N GLU A 37 33.43 5.17 -8.19
CA GLU A 37 33.89 6.46 -7.63
C GLU A 37 34.15 7.48 -8.73
N LEU A 38 34.90 7.10 -9.77
CA LEU A 38 35.15 7.98 -10.92
C LEU A 38 33.87 8.38 -11.66
N THR A 39 32.89 7.48 -11.74
CA THR A 39 31.57 7.78 -12.31
C THR A 39 30.82 8.82 -11.46
N TYR A 40 30.82 8.65 -10.14
CA TYR A 40 30.20 9.60 -9.22
C TYR A 40 30.88 10.95 -9.23
N ASP A 41 32.21 10.99 -9.33
CA ASP A 41 32.97 12.25 -9.48
C ASP A 41 32.56 12.99 -10.76
N GLY A 42 32.43 12.25 -11.87
CA GLY A 42 31.93 12.80 -13.12
C GLY A 42 30.50 13.34 -13.02
N LEU A 43 29.61 12.60 -12.33
CA LEU A 43 28.24 13.04 -12.08
C LEU A 43 28.18 14.29 -11.21
N ARG A 44 28.96 14.35 -10.12
CA ARG A 44 29.08 15.54 -9.26
C ARG A 44 29.59 16.74 -10.04
N ALA A 45 30.60 16.57 -10.90
CA ALA A 45 31.11 17.63 -11.76
C ALA A 45 30.09 18.09 -12.81
N ALA A 46 29.25 17.18 -13.32
CA ALA A 46 28.16 17.53 -14.23
C ALA A 46 27.04 18.30 -13.52
N GLU A 47 26.68 17.88 -12.31
CA GLU A 47 25.69 18.57 -11.47
C GLU A 47 26.15 19.98 -11.07
N ALA A 48 27.43 20.15 -10.72
CA ALA A 48 28.03 21.46 -10.46
C ALA A 48 27.97 22.40 -11.68
N LYS A 49 27.89 21.85 -12.90
CA LYS A 49 27.67 22.59 -14.15
C LYS A 49 26.18 22.79 -14.47
N GLY A 50 25.29 22.45 -13.54
CA GLY A 50 23.83 22.57 -13.69
C GLY A 50 23.20 21.50 -14.59
N ARG A 51 23.93 20.44 -14.97
CA ARG A 51 23.36 19.36 -15.76
C ARG A 51 22.58 18.43 -14.83
N LYS A 52 21.29 18.21 -15.14
CA LYS A 52 20.45 17.24 -14.44
C LYS A 52 20.45 15.90 -15.19
N GLY A 53 20.66 14.81 -14.45
CA GLY A 53 20.50 13.45 -14.95
C GLY A 53 19.02 13.03 -15.05
N GLY A 54 18.79 11.81 -15.51
CA GLY A 54 17.45 11.21 -15.57
C GLY A 54 16.65 11.53 -16.83
N ARG A 55 15.36 11.15 -16.81
CA ARG A 55 14.45 11.34 -17.94
C ARG A 55 14.07 12.82 -18.05
N ARG A 56 14.12 13.37 -19.27
CA ARG A 56 13.66 14.74 -19.53
C ARG A 56 12.16 14.88 -19.18
N PRO A 57 11.75 15.98 -18.54
CA PRO A 57 10.33 16.26 -18.30
C PRO A 57 9.52 16.22 -19.59
N ALA A 58 8.32 15.64 -19.53
CA ALA A 58 7.43 15.55 -20.68
C ALA A 58 6.92 16.93 -21.12
N VAL A 59 6.81 17.88 -20.20
CA VAL A 59 6.60 19.31 -20.49
C VAL A 59 7.96 19.99 -20.35
N PRO A 60 8.57 20.48 -21.46
CA PRO A 60 9.87 21.14 -21.39
C PRO A 60 9.76 22.48 -20.66
N ALA A 61 10.84 22.91 -19.99
CA ALA A 61 10.87 24.11 -19.16
C ALA A 61 10.31 25.37 -19.86
N GLY A 62 10.66 25.59 -21.13
CA GLY A 62 10.16 26.74 -21.91
C GLY A 62 8.66 26.71 -22.24
N LYS A 63 7.95 25.59 -21.99
CA LYS A 63 6.49 25.49 -22.12
C LYS A 63 5.77 25.40 -20.79
N THR A 64 6.50 25.12 -19.70
CA THR A 64 5.92 25.00 -18.35
C THR A 64 5.26 26.30 -17.92
N ASP A 65 5.89 27.45 -18.18
CA ASP A 65 5.33 28.75 -17.81
C ASP A 65 4.03 29.03 -18.56
N THR A 66 3.98 28.74 -19.87
CA THR A 66 2.74 28.84 -20.66
C THR A 66 1.63 27.95 -20.11
N VAL A 67 1.95 26.70 -19.77
CA VAL A 67 0.99 25.76 -19.17
C VAL A 67 0.48 26.27 -17.82
N ARG A 68 1.38 26.83 -16.99
CA ARG A 68 1.07 27.38 -15.66
C ARG A 68 0.17 28.61 -15.77
N THR A 69 0.51 29.55 -16.65
CA THR A 69 -0.32 30.75 -16.91
C THR A 69 -1.70 30.36 -17.41
N ALA A 70 -1.79 29.48 -18.41
CA ALA A 70 -3.07 29.03 -18.96
C ALA A 70 -3.92 28.26 -17.92
N TYR A 71 -3.28 27.53 -17.00
CA TYR A 71 -3.97 26.90 -15.88
C TYR A 71 -4.55 27.93 -14.90
N LEU A 72 -3.80 28.97 -14.55
CA LEU A 72 -4.28 30.08 -13.71
C LEU A 72 -5.42 30.87 -14.37
N GLU A 73 -5.43 30.94 -15.70
CA GLU A 73 -6.55 31.49 -16.51
C GLU A 73 -7.77 30.56 -16.58
N GLY A 74 -7.76 29.42 -15.89
CA GLY A 74 -8.90 28.51 -15.77
C GLY A 74 -9.01 27.45 -16.88
N ARG A 75 -7.97 27.26 -17.69
CA ARG A 75 -7.98 26.21 -18.74
C ARG A 75 -7.86 24.83 -18.10
N SER A 76 -8.67 23.88 -18.58
CA SER A 76 -8.67 22.51 -18.04
C SER A 76 -7.40 21.73 -18.38
N LEU A 77 -6.99 20.82 -17.49
CA LEU A 77 -5.84 19.92 -17.70
C LEU A 77 -5.95 19.10 -19.00
N ALA A 78 -7.17 18.74 -19.42
CA ALA A 78 -7.41 17.98 -20.64
C ALA A 78 -7.20 18.82 -21.90
N ALA A 79 -7.57 20.10 -21.87
CA ALA A 79 -7.33 21.01 -22.98
C ALA A 79 -5.82 21.26 -23.16
N LEU A 80 -5.12 21.56 -22.07
CA LEU A 80 -3.67 21.77 -22.07
C LEU A 80 -2.90 20.52 -22.55
N ALA A 81 -3.35 19.32 -22.15
CA ALA A 81 -2.73 18.07 -22.57
C ALA A 81 -2.81 17.87 -24.10
N ARG A 82 -3.98 18.16 -24.69
CA ARG A 82 -4.20 18.07 -26.14
C ARG A 82 -3.40 19.11 -26.90
N GLU A 83 -3.41 20.36 -26.42
CA GLU A 83 -2.69 21.49 -27.04
C GLU A 83 -1.18 21.25 -27.08
N HIS A 84 -0.60 20.70 -26.01
CA HIS A 84 0.83 20.44 -25.93
C HIS A 84 1.24 19.03 -26.39
N GLY A 85 0.29 18.18 -26.82
CA GLY A 85 0.56 16.82 -27.29
C GLY A 85 1.14 15.89 -26.21
N VAL A 86 0.80 16.12 -24.95
CA VAL A 86 1.32 15.35 -23.80
C VAL A 86 0.18 14.71 -23.01
N SER A 87 0.50 13.78 -22.11
CA SER A 87 -0.52 13.14 -21.28
C SER A 87 -1.08 14.12 -20.23
N ARG A 88 -2.34 13.90 -19.80
CA ARG A 88 -2.94 14.65 -18.68
C ARG A 88 -2.09 14.57 -17.41
N ARG A 89 -1.42 13.43 -17.17
CA ARG A 89 -0.50 13.25 -16.04
C ARG A 89 0.71 14.18 -16.13
N ALA A 90 1.27 14.36 -17.33
CA ALA A 90 2.40 15.28 -17.53
C ALA A 90 2.04 16.73 -17.25
N ILE A 91 0.86 17.18 -17.71
CA ILE A 91 0.35 18.53 -17.38
C ILE A 91 0.10 18.65 -15.87
N ARG A 92 -0.56 17.67 -15.24
CA ARG A 92 -0.79 17.66 -13.79
C ARG A 92 0.51 17.79 -13.01
N THR A 93 1.56 17.05 -13.39
CA THR A 93 2.88 17.18 -12.76
C THR A 93 3.51 18.56 -12.96
N ALA A 94 3.29 19.22 -14.10
CA ALA A 94 3.84 20.55 -14.38
C ALA A 94 3.18 21.67 -13.56
N VAL A 95 1.89 21.52 -13.22
CA VAL A 95 1.09 22.48 -12.45
C VAL A 95 0.84 22.04 -11.01
N ALA A 96 1.46 20.96 -10.54
CA ALA A 96 1.21 20.37 -9.21
C ALA A 96 1.31 21.41 -8.08
N ASP A 97 2.33 22.28 -8.12
CA ASP A 97 2.54 23.35 -7.13
C ASP A 97 1.43 24.41 -7.11
N LEU A 98 0.66 24.53 -8.21
CA LEU A 98 -0.45 25.48 -8.37
C LEU A 98 -1.81 24.84 -8.14
N MET A 99 -1.87 23.51 -8.10
CA MET A 99 -3.08 22.84 -7.69
C MET A 99 -3.23 23.08 -6.19
N PRO A 100 -4.39 23.53 -5.71
CA PRO A 100 -4.73 23.28 -4.32
C PRO A 100 -4.53 21.77 -4.14
N GLU A 101 -3.81 21.38 -3.09
CA GLU A 101 -3.82 19.99 -2.61
C GLU A 101 -5.29 19.66 -2.34
N HIS A 102 -6.00 19.24 -3.38
CA HIS A 102 -7.16 18.41 -3.24
C HIS A 102 -6.60 17.03 -2.82
N THR A 103 -5.97 16.98 -1.64
CA THR A 103 -6.40 15.96 -0.68
C THR A 103 -7.90 15.95 -0.83
N SER A 104 -8.45 14.77 -1.04
CA SER A 104 -9.87 14.45 -0.91
C SER A 104 -10.37 14.93 0.46
N GLY A 105 -10.49 16.24 0.59
CA GLY A 105 -10.91 17.03 1.71
C GLY A 105 -11.97 17.90 1.08
N SER A 106 -13.14 17.30 0.92
CA SER A 106 -14.35 18.01 0.55
C SER A 106 -14.43 19.29 1.40
N PRO A 107 -14.79 20.44 0.78
CA PRO A 107 -15.31 21.54 1.56
C PRO A 107 -16.61 21.07 2.23
N GLU A 108 -16.75 21.40 3.51
CA GLU A 108 -17.94 21.26 4.40
C GLU A 108 -17.98 20.07 5.37
N ASP A 109 -17.56 20.35 6.61
CA ASP A 109 -18.31 20.27 7.90
C ASP A 109 -19.58 19.39 8.04
N ALA A 110 -19.60 18.22 7.42
CA ALA A 110 -20.44 17.09 7.77
C ALA A 110 -19.63 15.80 7.51
N PRO A 111 -19.70 14.76 8.36
CA PRO A 111 -19.10 13.48 7.98
C PRO A 111 -19.73 13.08 6.65
N ALA A 112 -18.91 13.02 5.59
CA ALA A 112 -19.31 12.53 4.28
C ALA A 112 -20.13 11.25 4.51
N PRO A 113 -21.30 11.07 3.86
CA PRO A 113 -22.13 9.91 4.13
C PRO A 113 -21.29 8.68 3.86
N GLU A 114 -20.86 8.00 4.93
CA GLU A 114 -20.03 6.82 4.81
C GLU A 114 -20.87 5.85 3.98
N LEU A 115 -20.43 5.52 2.77
CA LEU A 115 -21.25 4.68 1.91
C LEU A 115 -21.36 3.29 2.55
N PRO A 116 -22.55 2.66 2.56
CA PRO A 116 -22.69 1.32 3.10
C PRO A 116 -21.76 0.35 2.39
N VAL A 117 -20.92 -0.36 3.16
CA VAL A 117 -20.07 -1.43 2.65
C VAL A 117 -20.62 -2.77 3.11
N THR A 118 -20.59 -3.74 2.22
CA THR A 118 -21.02 -5.10 2.50
C THR A 118 -19.84 -5.93 3.01
N LEU A 119 -19.97 -6.50 4.20
CA LEU A 119 -18.94 -7.32 4.84
C LEU A 119 -19.54 -8.66 5.28
N ASP A 120 -18.84 -9.76 4.98
CA ASP A 120 -19.23 -11.09 5.44
C ASP A 120 -18.75 -11.31 6.88
N MET A 121 -19.67 -11.40 7.83
CA MET A 121 -19.43 -11.65 9.25
C MET A 121 -19.52 -13.16 9.54
N PRO A 122 -18.56 -13.77 10.26
CA PRO A 122 -18.66 -15.16 10.68
C PRO A 122 -19.87 -15.41 11.60
N GLY A 123 -20.59 -16.52 11.41
CA GLY A 123 -21.83 -16.81 12.14
C GLY A 123 -21.67 -16.84 13.67
N LYS A 124 -20.53 -17.31 14.19
CA LYS A 124 -20.25 -17.27 15.64
C LYS A 124 -20.18 -15.85 16.21
N VAL A 125 -19.75 -14.89 15.40
CA VAL A 125 -19.72 -13.46 15.78
C VAL A 125 -21.14 -12.89 15.72
N ALA A 126 -21.89 -13.22 14.66
CA ALA A 126 -23.29 -12.80 14.51
C ALA A 126 -24.19 -13.34 15.64
N ASP A 127 -24.05 -14.61 16.01
CA ASP A 127 -24.78 -15.26 17.11
C ASP A 127 -24.49 -14.54 18.45
N PHE A 128 -23.22 -14.25 18.71
CA PHE A 128 -22.82 -13.53 19.92
C PHE A 128 -23.42 -12.12 19.96
N LEU A 129 -23.33 -11.37 18.86
CA LEU A 129 -23.88 -10.02 18.78
C LEU A 129 -25.40 -10.01 18.97
N ARG A 130 -26.13 -10.95 18.35
CA ARG A 130 -27.58 -11.07 18.51
C ARG A 130 -27.99 -11.42 19.95
N ALA A 131 -27.14 -12.10 20.71
CA ALA A 131 -27.38 -12.40 22.12
C ALA A 131 -27.14 -11.18 23.05
N LEU A 132 -26.48 -10.12 22.58
CA LEU A 132 -26.24 -8.91 23.37
C LEU A 132 -27.49 -8.01 23.40
N SER A 133 -27.95 -7.68 24.61
CA SER A 133 -29.06 -6.73 24.80
C SER A 133 -28.64 -5.26 24.54
N LYS A 134 -27.34 -4.94 24.66
CA LYS A 134 -26.78 -3.59 24.52
C LYS A 134 -26.17 -3.35 23.12
N LEU A 135 -27.03 -3.27 22.11
CA LEU A 135 -26.69 -2.82 20.75
C LEU A 135 -27.39 -1.50 20.44
N GLU A 136 -26.69 -0.61 19.73
CA GLU A 136 -27.30 0.59 19.17
C GLU A 136 -28.34 0.25 18.10
N THR A 137 -29.27 1.16 17.83
CA THR A 137 -30.37 0.91 16.88
C THR A 137 -29.84 0.62 15.47
N ALA A 138 -28.80 1.32 15.04
CA ALA A 138 -28.16 1.11 13.74
C ALA A 138 -27.41 -0.25 13.65
N GLU A 139 -26.72 -0.65 14.72
CA GLU A 139 -26.05 -1.96 14.81
C GLU A 139 -27.06 -3.10 14.74
N ARG A 140 -28.17 -2.98 15.47
CA ARG A 140 -29.26 -3.98 15.48
C ARG A 140 -29.92 -4.08 14.10
N ALA A 141 -30.28 -2.94 13.50
CA ALA A 141 -30.86 -2.90 12.16
C ALA A 141 -29.93 -3.55 11.11
N ALA A 142 -28.61 -3.33 11.20
CA ALA A 142 -27.64 -3.95 10.30
C ALA A 142 -27.60 -5.48 10.42
N LEU A 143 -27.74 -6.03 11.63
CA LEU A 143 -27.79 -7.48 11.87
C LEU A 143 -29.13 -8.12 11.47
N ASP A 144 -30.21 -7.36 11.57
CA ASP A 144 -31.57 -7.80 11.20
C ASP A 144 -31.76 -7.80 9.67
N HIS A 145 -31.20 -6.79 8.98
CA HIS A 145 -31.18 -6.73 7.52
C HIS A 145 -30.09 -7.59 6.86
N GLY A 146 -29.22 -8.21 7.66
CA GLY A 146 -28.14 -9.06 7.17
C GLY A 146 -28.63 -10.34 6.50
N VAL A 147 -28.01 -10.72 5.38
CA VAL A 147 -28.37 -11.94 4.63
C VAL A 147 -27.50 -13.10 5.08
N THR A 148 -28.13 -14.20 5.53
CA THR A 148 -27.39 -15.41 5.93
C THR A 148 -27.02 -16.25 4.70
N VAL A 149 -25.76 -16.67 4.62
CA VAL A 149 -25.25 -17.57 3.59
C VAL A 149 -24.68 -18.81 4.28
N GLN A 150 -25.23 -19.98 3.96
CA GLN A 150 -24.80 -21.25 4.54
C GLN A 150 -23.40 -21.64 4.03
N ARG A 151 -22.54 -22.08 4.95
CA ARG A 151 -21.13 -22.46 4.71
C ARG A 151 -20.79 -23.73 5.50
N GLY A 152 -21.03 -24.90 4.90
CA GLY A 152 -20.77 -26.19 5.55
C GLY A 152 -21.56 -26.36 6.85
N GLN A 153 -20.88 -26.62 7.97
CA GLN A 153 -21.49 -26.73 9.31
C GLN A 153 -21.77 -25.38 10.00
N GLY A 154 -21.58 -24.25 9.31
CA GLY A 154 -21.82 -22.91 9.84
C GLY A 154 -22.41 -21.98 8.79
N TYR A 155 -22.47 -20.69 9.10
CA TYR A 155 -22.97 -19.67 8.19
C TYR A 155 -22.12 -18.40 8.27
N THR A 156 -22.21 -17.57 7.23
CA THR A 156 -21.69 -16.20 7.21
C THR A 156 -22.87 -15.24 7.06
N LEU A 157 -22.93 -14.20 7.88
CA LEU A 157 -23.92 -13.14 7.79
C LEU A 157 -23.34 -12.00 6.95
N ARG A 158 -23.94 -11.72 5.80
CA ARG A 158 -23.58 -10.59 4.95
C ARG A 158 -24.25 -9.33 5.47
N VAL A 159 -23.48 -8.41 6.03
CA VAL A 159 -23.96 -7.18 6.65
C VAL A 159 -23.60 -6.00 5.76
N SER A 160 -24.61 -5.23 5.31
CA SER A 160 -24.41 -3.99 4.57
C SER A 160 -24.68 -2.81 5.49
N ALA A 161 -23.63 -2.13 5.91
CA ALA A 161 -23.70 -1.01 6.84
C ALA A 161 -22.55 -0.04 6.60
N ILE A 162 -22.68 1.16 7.17
CA ILE A 162 -21.62 2.14 7.12
C ILE A 162 -20.39 1.66 7.94
N PRO A 163 -19.15 1.96 7.51
CA PRO A 163 -17.91 1.62 8.21
C PRO A 163 -17.91 1.82 9.74
N SER A 164 -18.49 2.93 10.23
CA SER A 164 -18.64 3.19 11.68
C SER A 164 -19.46 2.12 12.41
N VAL A 165 -20.54 1.62 11.81
CA VAL A 165 -21.36 0.53 12.37
C VAL A 165 -20.58 -0.79 12.39
N HIS A 166 -19.80 -1.09 11.35
CA HIS A 166 -18.93 -2.28 11.34
C HIS A 166 -17.87 -2.24 12.45
N ARG A 167 -17.30 -1.05 12.72
CA ARG A 167 -16.36 -0.84 13.84
C ARG A 167 -17.04 -0.98 15.19
N GLY A 168 -18.26 -0.45 15.34
CA GLY A 168 -19.08 -0.61 16.55
C GLY A 168 -19.33 -2.09 16.87
N LEU A 169 -19.80 -2.86 15.87
CA LEU A 169 -20.03 -4.30 16.00
C LEU A 169 -18.75 -5.06 16.40
N LEU A 170 -17.59 -4.72 15.81
CA LEU A 170 -16.30 -5.31 16.18
C LEU A 170 -15.91 -5.00 17.64
N ALA A 171 -16.11 -3.76 18.10
CA ALA A 171 -15.82 -3.35 19.47
C ALA A 171 -16.66 -4.14 20.48
N ARG A 172 -17.95 -4.39 20.19
CA ARG A 172 -18.83 -5.22 21.03
C ARG A 172 -18.34 -6.66 21.16
N CYS A 173 -17.55 -7.15 20.20
CA CYS A 173 -17.02 -8.52 20.18
C CYS A 173 -15.76 -8.72 21.03
N GLN A 174 -15.19 -7.69 21.66
CA GLN A 174 -14.01 -7.80 22.52
C GLN A 174 -14.07 -8.92 23.58
N PRO A 175 -15.24 -9.23 24.21
CA PRO A 175 -15.32 -10.32 25.19
C PRO A 175 -15.04 -11.73 24.64
N LEU A 176 -15.12 -11.93 23.31
CA LEU A 176 -14.82 -13.21 22.67
C LEU A 176 -13.31 -13.57 22.71
N ASP A 177 -12.43 -12.62 23.02
CA ASP A 177 -11.00 -12.89 23.25
C ASP A 177 -10.71 -13.49 24.64
N GLY A 178 -11.72 -13.52 25.51
CA GLY A 178 -11.61 -13.94 26.90
C GLY A 178 -11.74 -12.75 27.85
N THR A 179 -12.75 -12.79 28.70
CA THR A 179 -12.86 -11.94 29.89
C THR A 179 -12.52 -12.78 31.13
N GLN A 180 -12.03 -12.14 32.19
CA GLN A 180 -11.78 -12.83 33.46
C GLN A 180 -13.07 -13.53 33.94
N GLY A 181 -13.07 -14.86 33.93
CA GLY A 181 -14.19 -15.69 34.43
C GLY A 181 -15.04 -16.41 33.37
N ALA A 182 -14.78 -16.28 32.06
CA ALA A 182 -15.48 -17.03 31.01
C ALA A 182 -14.56 -18.01 30.27
N PRO A 183 -15.04 -19.22 29.89
CA PRO A 183 -14.23 -20.19 29.16
C PRO A 183 -13.88 -19.67 27.76
N ILE A 184 -12.58 -19.64 27.44
CA ILE A 184 -12.08 -19.25 26.11
C ILE A 184 -12.44 -20.36 25.13
N VAL A 185 -13.31 -20.07 24.16
CA VAL A 185 -13.65 -21.00 23.08
C VAL A 185 -12.79 -20.70 21.85
N PRO A 186 -11.86 -21.58 21.44
CA PRO A 186 -10.94 -21.31 20.33
C PRO A 186 -11.64 -20.94 19.01
N ALA A 187 -12.80 -21.54 18.75
CA ALA A 187 -13.61 -21.26 17.56
C ALA A 187 -14.16 -19.81 17.55
N GLN A 188 -14.53 -19.26 18.71
CA GLN A 188 -15.02 -17.88 18.82
C GLN A 188 -13.91 -16.85 18.60
N ARG A 189 -12.73 -17.10 19.17
CA ARG A 189 -11.54 -16.26 18.98
C ARG A 189 -11.09 -16.23 17.52
N LYS A 190 -11.09 -17.38 16.83
CA LYS A 190 -10.79 -17.43 15.39
C LYS A 190 -11.81 -16.63 14.58
N ALA A 191 -13.10 -16.78 14.89
CA ALA A 191 -14.16 -16.06 14.20
C ALA A 191 -14.07 -14.53 14.40
N ARG A 192 -13.76 -14.05 15.61
CA ARG A 192 -13.51 -12.63 15.87
C ARG A 192 -12.33 -12.10 15.06
N ARG A 193 -11.20 -12.82 15.04
CA ARG A 193 -10.01 -12.42 14.25
C ARG A 193 -10.31 -12.31 12.76
N GLU A 194 -11.09 -13.24 12.22
CA GLU A 194 -11.51 -13.19 10.82
C GLU A 194 -12.39 -11.96 10.53
N HIS A 195 -13.30 -11.62 11.44
CA HIS A 195 -14.11 -10.40 11.33
C HIS A 195 -13.24 -9.13 11.45
N GLU A 196 -12.33 -9.08 12.41
CA GLU A 196 -11.38 -7.99 12.63
C GLU A 196 -10.53 -7.71 11.38
N ASN A 197 -9.97 -8.76 10.78
CA ASN A 197 -9.20 -8.63 9.53
C ASN A 197 -10.05 -8.05 8.39
N ARG A 198 -11.32 -8.43 8.27
CA ARG A 198 -12.23 -7.90 7.24
C ARG A 198 -12.58 -6.43 7.49
N VAL A 199 -12.81 -6.03 8.74
CA VAL A 199 -13.08 -4.63 9.10
C VAL A 199 -11.84 -3.77 8.89
N ASN A 200 -10.65 -4.28 9.22
CA ASN A 200 -9.38 -3.58 9.00
C ASN A 200 -9.02 -3.48 7.51
N ALA A 201 -9.48 -4.39 6.65
CA ALA A 201 -9.31 -4.27 5.21
C ALA A 201 -10.07 -3.07 4.63
N LEU A 202 -11.20 -2.65 5.23
CA LEU A 202 -11.94 -1.44 4.82
C LEU A 202 -11.10 -0.16 4.95
N THR A 203 -10.11 -0.15 5.86
CA THR A 203 -9.17 0.97 6.04
C THR A 203 -7.99 0.94 5.07
N GLY A 204 -7.70 -0.20 4.43
CA GLY A 204 -6.59 -0.37 3.50
C GLY A 204 -6.87 0.12 2.07
N ASP A 205 -8.15 0.20 1.68
CA ASP A 205 -8.58 0.67 0.35
C ASP A 205 -8.64 2.21 0.21
N THR A 206 -8.23 2.95 1.25
CA THR A 206 -8.21 4.43 1.27
C THR A 206 -6.80 5.04 1.08
N GLN A 207 -5.85 4.31 0.49
CA GLN A 207 -4.52 4.84 0.10
C GLN A 207 -4.31 4.91 -1.41
#